data_AF-E3N2Z7-F1
#
_entry.id   AF-E3N2Z7-F1
#
_cell.length_a   1.000
_cell.length_b   1.000
_cell.length_c   1.000
_cell.angle_alpha   90.00
_cell.angle_beta   90.00
_cell.angle_gamma   90.00
#
_symmetry.space_group_name_H-M   'P 1'
#
loop_
_entity.id
_entity.type
_entity.pdbx_description
1 polymer ?
#
loop_
_entity_poly.entity_id
_entity_poly.type
_entity_poly.pdbx_seq_one_letter_code
_entity_poly.pdbx_strand_id
1 'polypeptide(L)'
;MSVKKNSVTETLYAKVFTNQHLLENILSYLSDDFSKNLDVRLVNKSINNTFLRLIRRNHRTMKIEYAYNVKDIIIRPKDYIYINYRKIKHQDVLPYFIFLNTAIGVKVQKITARKLWMLEDEFKRRLHGLIHSQLIGTNGTHIQTLIGLEEACDGCMKCSNIAQKCLEYGPVRFSTLQTMIYSKNYKKLHVTDKLFEDIAEYCISKSKNKEECFKELDETILSTISCDKLAIWINECRVLPNEETGPNPNHRHMPREVIDTILRKWNVKSIKLSMLHITNEILCSVEWLQYDYFTRVRLNDPYSETKQSDLKFNHVEVSLSYSFYCVKNLGNRELIESEYRGYDNFIPNIRRIFPTDRITMDLSHWFAIADTEIEKKMSTILQVVTIEKPQKLNLDMKFFVKSGIVKKFNEETNKEELLGIAPRYVLQEKRLHCFKKSSPFNAEHGPEVFLDNKWIGRRFQVEHAENQFNFNLDVYIKEKELEEEFNKELLQIYQNSFVGTFFIKTI
;
A
#
# COMPACT_ATOMS: atom_id res chain seq x y z
N MET A 1 55.01 0.90 -41.08
CA MET A 1 54.25 0.49 -39.88
C MET A 1 53.80 1.74 -39.15
N SER A 2 52.51 2.10 -39.24
CA SER A 2 51.94 3.28 -38.57
C SER A 2 51.51 2.88 -37.16
N VAL A 3 52.18 3.44 -36.15
CA VAL A 3 51.79 3.32 -34.74
C VAL A 3 50.59 4.25 -34.53
N LYS A 4 49.38 3.67 -34.37
CA LYS A 4 48.19 4.42 -33.95
C LYS A 4 48.48 5.04 -32.57
N LYS A 5 48.66 6.36 -32.54
CA LYS A 5 48.51 7.18 -31.32
C LYS A 5 47.03 7.10 -30.91
N ASN A 6 46.68 6.11 -30.09
CA ASN A 6 45.43 6.19 -29.34
C ASN A 6 45.56 7.41 -28.41
N SER A 7 44.70 8.40 -28.61
CA SER A 7 44.72 9.59 -27.78
C SER A 7 44.38 9.20 -26.33
N VAL A 8 44.97 9.88 -25.36
CA VAL A 8 44.69 9.69 -23.92
C VAL A 8 43.17 9.70 -23.63
N THR A 9 42.42 10.45 -24.44
CA THR A 9 40.96 10.55 -24.45
C THR A 9 40.25 9.24 -24.81
N GLU A 10 40.66 8.51 -25.86
CA GLU A 10 40.08 7.21 -26.24
C GLU A 10 40.30 6.16 -25.14
N THR A 11 41.45 6.21 -24.49
CA THR A 11 41.80 5.30 -23.38
C THR A 11 40.94 5.60 -22.14
N LEU A 12 40.64 6.88 -21.87
CA LEU A 12 39.73 7.31 -20.82
C LEU A 12 38.27 6.92 -21.12
N TYR A 13 37.79 7.12 -22.36
CA TYR A 13 36.45 6.67 -22.76
C TYR A 13 36.30 5.16 -22.62
N ALA A 14 37.29 4.38 -23.09
CA ALA A 14 37.30 2.93 -22.92
C ALA A 14 37.19 2.54 -21.44
N LYS A 15 37.94 3.20 -20.55
CA LYS A 15 37.87 2.95 -19.09
C LYS A 15 36.47 3.19 -18.52
N VAL A 16 35.77 4.26 -18.94
CA VAL A 16 34.39 4.53 -18.50
C VAL A 16 33.44 3.42 -18.96
N PHE A 17 33.50 3.01 -20.23
CA PHE A 17 32.61 1.97 -20.79
C PHE A 17 33.01 0.53 -20.43
N THR A 18 34.15 0.34 -19.77
CA THR A 18 34.52 -0.95 -19.12
C THR A 18 34.19 -0.99 -17.63
N ASN A 19 33.92 0.16 -17.00
CA ASN A 19 33.56 0.22 -15.60
C ASN A 19 32.05 0.00 -15.43
N GLN A 20 31.70 -1.15 -14.88
CA GLN A 20 30.30 -1.56 -14.70
C GLN A 20 29.51 -0.63 -13.79
N HIS A 21 30.11 -0.08 -12.73
CA HIS A 21 29.43 0.83 -11.82
C HIS A 21 29.09 2.16 -12.49
N LEU A 22 30.04 2.71 -13.26
CA LEU A 22 29.81 3.92 -14.03
C LEU A 22 28.76 3.70 -15.11
N LEU A 23 28.80 2.57 -15.81
CA LEU A 23 27.78 2.20 -16.79
C LEU A 23 26.39 2.05 -16.18
N GLU A 24 26.25 1.36 -15.05
CA GLU A 24 24.96 1.25 -14.36
C GLU A 24 24.42 2.63 -13.96
N ASN A 25 25.28 3.52 -13.47
CA ASN A 25 24.90 4.90 -13.15
C ASN A 25 24.48 5.69 -14.40
N ILE A 26 25.26 5.64 -15.48
CA ILE A 26 24.92 6.32 -16.74
C ILE A 26 23.58 5.83 -17.28
N LEU A 27 23.39 4.50 -17.33
CA LEU A 27 22.16 3.90 -17.83
C LEU A 27 20.97 4.11 -16.88
N SER A 28 21.20 4.42 -15.61
CA SER A 28 20.12 4.77 -14.67
C SER A 28 19.48 6.12 -14.97
N TYR A 29 20.16 7.00 -15.73
CA TYR A 29 19.60 8.28 -16.20
C TYR A 29 18.82 8.16 -17.52
N LEU A 30 18.84 7.00 -18.16
CA LEU A 30 17.99 6.76 -19.34
C LEU A 30 16.52 6.69 -18.92
N SER A 31 15.61 6.88 -19.88
CA SER A 31 14.18 6.75 -19.61
C SER A 31 13.89 5.45 -18.86
N ASP A 32 13.09 5.57 -17.81
CA ASP A 32 12.53 4.43 -17.07
C ASP A 32 11.85 3.43 -18.01
N ASP A 33 11.46 3.86 -19.22
CA ASP A 33 11.00 3.01 -20.30
C ASP A 33 12.15 2.47 -21.16
N PHE A 34 12.59 1.25 -20.85
CA PHE A 34 13.63 0.57 -21.63
C PHE A 34 13.26 0.43 -23.11
N SER A 35 11.98 0.41 -23.47
CA SER A 35 11.57 0.24 -24.88
C SER A 35 12.01 1.43 -25.74
N LYS A 36 12.01 2.63 -25.16
CA LYS A 36 12.49 3.88 -25.78
C LYS A 36 14.01 3.97 -25.88
N ASN A 37 14.72 3.07 -25.19
CA ASN A 37 16.18 3.05 -25.12
C ASN A 37 16.79 1.79 -25.74
N LEU A 38 16.01 1.04 -26.53
CA LEU A 38 16.51 -0.21 -27.13
C LEU A 38 17.72 0.05 -28.05
N ASP A 39 17.77 1.20 -28.72
CA ASP A 39 18.89 1.58 -29.60
C ASP A 39 20.21 1.77 -28.85
N VAL A 40 20.15 2.13 -27.55
CA VAL A 40 21.35 2.27 -26.71
C VAL A 40 22.11 0.94 -26.61
N ARG A 41 21.42 -0.19 -26.78
CA ARG A 41 22.04 -1.52 -26.81
C ARG A 41 23.01 -1.71 -27.98
N LEU A 42 22.86 -0.94 -29.05
CA LEU A 42 23.66 -1.06 -30.26
C LEU A 42 25.02 -0.35 -30.14
N VAL A 43 25.21 0.48 -29.10
CA VAL A 43 26.46 1.26 -28.93
C VAL A 43 27.67 0.36 -28.74
N ASN A 44 27.61 -0.61 -27.82
CA ASN A 44 28.61 -1.66 -27.69
C ASN A 44 28.13 -2.83 -26.80
N LYS A 45 28.91 -3.92 -26.77
CA LYS A 45 28.60 -5.13 -25.99
C LYS A 45 28.49 -4.89 -24.47
N SER A 46 29.32 -4.00 -23.91
CA SER A 46 29.32 -3.70 -22.47
C SER A 46 28.04 -2.97 -22.06
N ILE A 47 27.63 -1.98 -22.84
CA ILE A 47 26.38 -1.24 -22.68
C ILE A 47 25.19 -2.19 -22.83
N ASN A 48 25.15 -3.02 -23.89
CA ASN A 48 24.08 -4.00 -24.06
C ASN A 48 23.98 -4.94 -22.84
N ASN A 49 25.09 -5.53 -22.39
CA ASN A 49 25.09 -6.42 -21.23
C ASN A 49 24.58 -5.74 -19.96
N THR A 50 25.02 -4.51 -19.70
CA THR A 50 24.60 -3.74 -18.52
C THR A 50 23.12 -3.36 -18.62
N PHE A 51 22.66 -2.94 -19.80
CA PHE A 51 21.27 -2.62 -20.07
C PHE A 51 20.35 -3.83 -19.83
N LEU A 52 20.69 -5.01 -20.38
CA LEU A 52 19.92 -6.23 -20.14
C LEU A 52 19.95 -6.65 -18.67
N ARG A 53 21.07 -6.46 -17.97
CA ARG A 53 21.18 -6.73 -16.52
C ARG A 53 20.26 -5.80 -15.71
N LEU A 54 20.15 -4.52 -16.07
CA LEU A 54 19.23 -3.58 -15.44
C LEU A 54 17.77 -3.98 -15.68
N ILE A 55 17.40 -4.37 -16.90
CA ILE A 55 16.05 -4.90 -17.19
C ILE A 55 15.76 -6.10 -16.29
N ARG A 56 16.66 -7.09 -16.23
CA ARG A 56 16.50 -8.27 -15.36
C ARG A 56 16.33 -7.89 -13.90
N ARG A 57 17.16 -6.97 -13.38
CA ARG A 57 17.09 -6.53 -11.99
C ARG A 57 15.75 -5.86 -11.69
N ASN A 58 15.31 -4.94 -12.55
CA ASN A 58 14.12 -4.13 -12.33
C ASN A 58 12.81 -4.93 -12.54
N HIS A 59 12.84 -6.03 -13.32
CA HIS A 59 11.68 -6.87 -13.61
C HIS A 59 11.63 -8.17 -12.80
N ARG A 60 12.56 -8.38 -11.85
CA ARG A 60 12.39 -9.42 -10.81
C ARG A 60 11.15 -9.16 -9.97
N THR A 61 10.83 -7.89 -9.75
CA THR A 61 9.61 -7.42 -9.11
C THR A 61 8.71 -6.79 -10.16
N MET A 62 7.52 -7.36 -10.32
CA MET A 62 6.51 -6.92 -11.26
C MET A 62 5.34 -6.33 -10.49
N LYS A 63 5.05 -5.05 -10.74
CA LYS A 63 3.83 -4.39 -10.30
C LYS A 63 2.90 -4.28 -11.50
N ILE A 64 1.73 -4.90 -11.43
CA ILE A 64 0.74 -4.91 -12.50
C ILE A 64 -0.53 -4.31 -11.93
N GLU A 65 -0.92 -3.10 -12.32
CA GLU A 65 -2.09 -2.47 -11.73
C GLU A 65 -2.89 -1.64 -12.72
N TYR A 66 -4.20 -1.63 -12.55
CA TYR A 66 -5.04 -0.62 -13.17
C TYR A 66 -5.04 0.63 -12.28
N ALA A 67 -4.57 1.75 -12.81
CA ALA A 67 -4.56 3.03 -12.11
C ALA A 67 -5.71 3.89 -12.65
N TYR A 68 -6.52 4.46 -11.75
CA TYR A 68 -7.71 5.26 -12.06
C TYR A 68 -7.93 6.33 -10.99
N ASN A 69 -8.46 7.50 -11.36
CA ASN A 69 -8.76 8.57 -10.40
C ASN A 69 -9.95 8.18 -9.51
N VAL A 70 -9.78 8.25 -8.19
CA VAL A 70 -10.81 7.86 -7.21
C VAL A 70 -12.10 8.66 -7.36
N LYS A 71 -12.02 9.93 -7.81
CA LYS A 71 -13.19 10.79 -8.06
C LYS A 71 -13.97 10.42 -9.34
N ASP A 72 -13.33 9.72 -10.27
CA ASP A 72 -13.90 9.44 -11.59
C ASP A 72 -14.15 7.93 -11.72
N ILE A 73 -15.07 7.39 -10.90
CA ILE A 73 -15.54 5.99 -10.97
C ILE A 73 -16.26 5.70 -12.32
N ILE A 74 -16.23 6.63 -13.28
CA ILE A 74 -16.95 6.53 -14.55
C ILE A 74 -16.29 5.51 -15.49
N ILE A 75 -16.88 4.31 -15.47
CA ILE A 75 -17.45 3.58 -16.60
C ILE A 75 -16.68 3.73 -17.93
N ARG A 76 -15.57 3.00 -18.05
CA ARG A 76 -15.19 2.27 -19.27
C ARG A 76 -14.00 1.38 -18.94
N PRO A 77 -14.06 0.06 -19.22
CA PRO A 77 -12.86 -0.74 -19.18
C PRO A 77 -11.86 -0.12 -20.16
N LYS A 78 -10.66 0.19 -19.68
CA LYS A 78 -9.61 0.73 -20.53
C LYS A 78 -8.85 -0.42 -21.17
N ASP A 79 -8.39 -0.19 -22.39
CA ASP A 79 -7.60 -1.12 -23.19
C ASP A 79 -6.13 -1.21 -22.73
N TYR A 80 -5.80 -0.74 -21.52
CA TYR A 80 -4.43 -0.66 -21.03
C TYR A 80 -4.29 -1.07 -19.56
N ILE A 81 -3.07 -1.43 -19.19
CA ILE A 81 -2.66 -1.77 -17.83
C ILE A 81 -1.31 -1.11 -17.53
N TYR A 82 -1.02 -0.83 -16.26
CA TYR A 82 0.32 -0.40 -15.86
C TYR A 82 1.16 -1.60 -15.45
N ILE A 83 2.32 -1.78 -16.08
CA ILE A 83 3.33 -2.78 -15.70
C ILE A 83 4.61 -2.04 -15.32
N ASN A 84 5.04 -2.16 -14.06
CA ASN A 84 6.17 -1.42 -13.49
C ASN A 84 6.12 0.08 -13.82
N TYR A 85 4.94 0.68 -13.60
CA TYR A 85 4.67 2.10 -13.82
C TYR A 85 4.67 2.54 -15.30
N ARG A 86 4.57 1.60 -16.24
CA ARG A 86 4.45 1.88 -17.67
C ARG A 86 3.09 1.48 -18.19
N LYS A 87 2.46 2.38 -18.93
CA LYS A 87 1.20 2.11 -19.61
C LYS A 87 1.45 1.16 -20.79
N ILE A 88 0.79 0.02 -20.80
CA ILE A 88 0.90 -1.00 -21.85
C ILE A 88 -0.52 -1.32 -22.33
N LYS A 89 -0.75 -1.21 -23.64
CA LYS A 89 -2.02 -1.59 -24.25
C LYS A 89 -2.19 -3.11 -24.24
N HIS A 90 -3.43 -3.57 -24.20
CA HIS A 90 -3.81 -4.97 -24.17
C HIS A 90 -3.09 -5.82 -25.23
N GLN A 91 -3.03 -5.34 -26.47
CA GLN A 91 -2.37 -6.03 -27.59
C GLN A 91 -0.86 -6.21 -27.38
N ASP A 92 -0.21 -5.30 -26.64
CA ASP A 92 1.24 -5.27 -26.45
C ASP A 92 1.70 -6.05 -25.21
N VAL A 93 0.78 -6.49 -24.34
CA VAL A 93 1.10 -7.25 -23.12
C VAL A 93 1.81 -8.57 -23.43
N LEU A 94 1.31 -9.34 -24.41
CA LEU A 94 1.91 -10.62 -24.79
C LEU A 94 3.31 -10.44 -25.38
N PRO A 95 3.52 -9.60 -26.42
CA PRO A 95 4.87 -9.28 -26.90
C PRO A 95 5.82 -8.82 -25.79
N TYR A 96 5.32 -7.99 -24.87
CA TYR A 96 6.11 -7.51 -23.73
C TYR A 96 6.56 -8.65 -22.81
N PHE A 97 5.65 -9.57 -22.44
CA PHE A 97 6.01 -10.72 -21.61
C PHE A 97 6.94 -11.71 -22.33
N ILE A 98 6.72 -11.96 -23.63
CA ILE A 98 7.63 -12.78 -24.44
C ILE A 98 9.03 -12.17 -24.46
N PHE A 99 9.14 -10.86 -24.63
CA PHE A 99 10.43 -10.16 -24.60
C PHE A 99 11.14 -10.35 -23.25
N LEU A 100 10.43 -10.11 -22.14
CA LEU A 100 11.02 -10.28 -20.81
C LEU A 100 11.44 -11.72 -20.53
N ASN A 101 10.58 -12.69 -20.85
CA ASN A 101 10.85 -14.10 -20.55
C ASN A 101 11.89 -14.70 -21.51
N THR A 102 11.67 -14.58 -22.82
CA THR A 102 12.44 -15.30 -23.84
C THR A 102 13.69 -14.54 -24.27
N ALA A 103 13.55 -13.25 -24.62
CA ALA A 103 14.68 -12.48 -25.15
C ALA A 103 15.65 -12.04 -24.05
N ILE A 104 15.11 -11.65 -22.89
CA ILE A 104 15.91 -11.16 -21.76
C ILE A 104 16.24 -12.28 -20.75
N GLY A 105 15.36 -13.26 -20.56
CA GLY A 105 15.55 -14.29 -19.53
C GLY A 105 15.29 -13.76 -18.12
N VAL A 106 14.26 -12.93 -17.93
CA VAL A 106 13.90 -12.41 -16.60
C VAL A 106 13.34 -13.54 -15.73
N LYS A 107 13.95 -13.73 -14.56
CA LYS A 107 13.45 -14.63 -13.52
C LYS A 107 12.58 -13.84 -12.56
N VAL A 108 11.27 -13.79 -12.81
CA VAL A 108 10.32 -13.06 -11.97
C VAL A 108 10.22 -13.74 -10.60
N GLN A 109 10.40 -12.94 -9.53
CA GLN A 109 10.39 -13.41 -8.14
C GLN A 109 9.19 -12.87 -7.36
N LYS A 110 8.70 -11.68 -7.71
CA LYS A 110 7.56 -11.05 -7.05
C LYS A 110 6.61 -10.48 -8.08
N ILE A 111 5.33 -10.79 -7.93
CA ILE A 111 4.24 -10.17 -8.69
C ILE A 111 3.26 -9.55 -7.68
N THR A 112 2.91 -8.29 -7.89
CA THR A 112 1.84 -7.60 -7.18
C THR A 112 0.87 -7.07 -8.22
N ALA A 113 -0.26 -7.76 -8.34
CA ALA A 113 -1.38 -7.40 -9.17
C ALA A 113 -2.40 -6.60 -8.33
N ARG A 114 -3.04 -5.58 -8.91
CA ARG A 114 -4.11 -4.82 -8.24
C ARG A 114 -5.14 -4.29 -9.22
N LYS A 115 -6.39 -4.24 -8.78
CA LYS A 115 -7.52 -3.68 -9.53
C LYS A 115 -7.71 -4.35 -10.90
N LEU A 116 -7.33 -5.62 -11.02
CA LEU A 116 -7.48 -6.36 -12.28
C LEU A 116 -8.94 -6.55 -12.66
N TRP A 117 -9.82 -6.57 -11.65
CA TRP A 117 -11.27 -6.64 -11.80
C TRP A 117 -11.90 -5.43 -12.50
N MET A 118 -11.18 -4.31 -12.61
CA MET A 118 -11.66 -3.11 -13.32
C MET A 118 -11.38 -3.17 -14.83
N LEU A 119 -10.63 -4.17 -15.28
CA LEU A 119 -10.40 -4.42 -16.70
C LEU A 119 -11.63 -5.08 -17.34
N GLU A 120 -11.73 -4.98 -18.66
CA GLU A 120 -12.69 -5.77 -19.42
C GLU A 120 -12.51 -7.26 -19.13
N ASP A 121 -13.61 -8.01 -19.03
CA ASP A 121 -13.56 -9.43 -18.65
C ASP A 121 -12.67 -10.28 -19.57
N GLU A 122 -12.70 -10.03 -20.88
CA GLU A 122 -11.84 -10.71 -21.83
C GLU A 122 -10.36 -10.39 -21.56
N PHE A 123 -10.02 -9.10 -21.43
CA PHE A 123 -8.66 -8.67 -21.14
C PHE A 123 -8.18 -9.19 -19.76
N LYS A 124 -9.03 -9.14 -18.73
CA LYS A 124 -8.77 -9.68 -17.39
C LYS A 124 -8.40 -11.16 -17.44
N ARG A 125 -9.22 -11.98 -18.11
CA ARG A 125 -8.99 -13.42 -18.24
C ARG A 125 -7.72 -13.71 -19.05
N ARG A 126 -7.51 -13.00 -20.15
CA ARG A 126 -6.30 -13.12 -20.97
C ARG A 126 -5.06 -12.74 -20.18
N LEU A 127 -5.05 -11.59 -19.51
CA LEU A 127 -3.94 -11.12 -18.68
C LEU A 127 -3.60 -12.12 -17.58
N HIS A 128 -4.60 -12.65 -16.87
CA HIS A 128 -4.41 -13.71 -15.89
C HIS A 128 -3.71 -14.95 -16.49
N GLY A 129 -4.17 -15.42 -17.65
CA GLY A 129 -3.55 -16.53 -18.37
C GLY A 129 -2.11 -16.23 -18.82
N LEU A 130 -1.84 -15.00 -19.27
CA LEU A 130 -0.51 -14.54 -19.68
C LEU A 130 0.45 -14.45 -18.49
N ILE A 131 0.01 -13.98 -17.33
CA ILE A 131 0.84 -13.93 -16.12
C ILE A 131 1.29 -15.34 -15.74
N HIS A 132 0.38 -16.31 -15.71
CA HIS A 132 0.73 -17.70 -15.42
C HIS A 132 1.66 -18.31 -16.47
N SER A 133 1.31 -18.18 -17.75
CA SER A 133 2.04 -18.87 -18.83
C SER A 133 3.39 -18.23 -19.17
N GLN A 134 3.50 -16.90 -19.14
CA GLN A 134 4.67 -16.17 -19.64
C GLN A 134 5.56 -15.58 -18.53
N LEU A 135 4.99 -15.11 -17.41
CA LEU A 135 5.79 -14.51 -16.33
C LEU A 135 6.19 -15.53 -15.26
N ILE A 136 5.22 -16.33 -14.79
CA ILE A 136 5.46 -17.37 -13.78
C ILE A 136 6.09 -18.60 -14.44
N GLY A 137 5.62 -18.93 -15.65
CA GLY A 137 6.02 -20.12 -16.38
C GLY A 137 5.40 -21.40 -15.82
N THR A 138 5.58 -22.52 -16.53
CA THR A 138 4.96 -23.82 -16.22
C THR A 138 5.29 -24.35 -14.84
N ASN A 139 6.50 -24.09 -14.31
CA ASN A 139 6.94 -24.66 -13.03
C ASN A 139 6.91 -23.67 -11.85
N GLY A 140 6.78 -22.35 -12.09
CA GLY A 140 6.79 -21.34 -11.04
C GLY A 140 7.99 -21.45 -10.10
N THR A 141 9.17 -21.82 -10.63
CA THR A 141 10.35 -22.15 -9.80
C THR A 141 10.96 -20.95 -9.10
N HIS A 142 10.81 -19.75 -9.67
CA HIS A 142 11.44 -18.54 -9.17
C HIS A 142 10.48 -17.64 -8.38
N ILE A 143 9.16 -17.86 -8.49
CA ILE A 143 8.17 -17.00 -7.85
C ILE A 143 8.18 -17.25 -6.33
N GLN A 144 8.36 -16.18 -5.57
CA GLN A 144 8.37 -16.18 -4.11
C GLN A 144 7.18 -15.40 -3.56
N THR A 145 6.70 -14.40 -4.30
CA THR A 145 5.57 -13.56 -3.88
C THR A 145 4.56 -13.42 -5.01
N LEU A 146 3.30 -13.76 -4.75
CA LEU A 146 2.20 -13.49 -5.66
C LEU A 146 1.05 -12.82 -4.89
N ILE A 147 0.79 -11.55 -5.18
CA ILE A 147 -0.23 -10.77 -4.49
C ILE A 147 -1.28 -10.26 -5.49
N GLY A 148 -2.57 -10.39 -5.16
CA GLY A 148 -3.72 -9.77 -5.84
C GLY A 148 -4.13 -10.39 -7.18
N LEU A 149 -3.52 -11.49 -7.61
CA LEU A 149 -3.88 -12.13 -8.88
C LEU A 149 -5.27 -12.78 -8.83
N GLU A 150 -5.71 -13.25 -7.66
CA GLU A 150 -7.03 -13.86 -7.47
C GLU A 150 -8.18 -12.86 -7.61
N GLU A 151 -7.93 -11.54 -7.65
CA GLU A 151 -8.92 -10.56 -8.10
C GLU A 151 -9.44 -10.82 -9.52
N ALA A 152 -8.66 -11.55 -10.35
CA ALA A 152 -9.02 -11.85 -11.74
C ALA A 152 -9.75 -13.19 -11.94
N CYS A 153 -9.67 -14.13 -10.98
CA CYS A 153 -10.09 -15.52 -11.19
C CYS A 153 -10.81 -16.18 -10.01
N ASP A 154 -10.92 -15.49 -8.87
CA ASP A 154 -11.60 -15.97 -7.67
C ASP A 154 -11.07 -17.34 -7.16
N GLY A 155 -9.74 -17.51 -7.20
CA GLY A 155 -9.07 -18.70 -6.65
C GLY A 155 -9.10 -19.93 -7.57
N CYS A 156 -8.63 -19.78 -8.81
CA CYS A 156 -8.52 -20.92 -9.73
C CYS A 156 -7.39 -21.88 -9.35
N MET A 157 -7.45 -23.12 -9.90
CA MET A 157 -6.47 -24.17 -9.65
C MET A 157 -5.00 -23.76 -9.91
N LYS A 158 -4.75 -22.90 -10.91
CA LYS A 158 -3.41 -22.36 -11.20
C LYS A 158 -2.91 -21.45 -10.08
N CYS A 159 -3.79 -20.65 -9.47
CA CYS A 159 -3.48 -19.79 -8.33
C CYS A 159 -3.18 -20.64 -7.09
N SER A 160 -4.02 -21.63 -6.78
CA SER A 160 -3.79 -22.57 -5.67
C SER A 160 -2.44 -23.28 -5.75
N ASN A 161 -2.08 -23.78 -6.95
CA ASN A 161 -0.79 -24.44 -7.18
C ASN A 161 0.41 -23.50 -6.97
N ILE A 162 0.26 -22.20 -7.24
CA ILE A 162 1.30 -21.20 -6.98
C ILE A 162 1.34 -20.80 -5.51
N ALA A 163 0.19 -20.74 -4.82
CA ALA A 163 0.11 -20.50 -3.38
C ALA A 163 0.97 -21.49 -2.58
N GLN A 164 0.98 -22.77 -2.99
CA GLN A 164 1.82 -23.80 -2.37
C GLN A 164 3.32 -23.55 -2.55
N LYS A 165 3.74 -22.74 -3.53
CA LYS A 165 5.16 -22.45 -3.83
C LYS A 165 5.64 -21.12 -3.22
N CYS A 166 4.77 -20.12 -3.13
CA CYS A 166 5.14 -18.77 -2.67
C CYS A 166 5.44 -18.68 -1.17
N LEU A 167 6.41 -17.86 -0.78
CA LEU A 167 6.64 -17.46 0.62
C LEU A 167 5.63 -16.39 1.08
N GLU A 168 5.15 -15.56 0.16
CA GLU A 168 4.12 -14.54 0.40
C GLU A 168 2.99 -14.67 -0.64
N TYR A 169 1.75 -14.77 -0.19
CA TYR A 169 0.61 -15.04 -1.07
C TYR A 169 -0.67 -14.33 -0.65
N GLY A 170 -1.53 -14.01 -1.62
CA GLY A 170 -2.95 -13.69 -1.42
C GLY A 170 -3.37 -12.36 -2.06
N PRO A 171 -4.55 -11.77 -1.75
CA PRO A 171 -5.50 -12.29 -0.80
C PRO A 171 -5.97 -13.69 -1.17
N VAL A 172 -6.04 -14.58 -0.19
CA VAL A 172 -6.58 -15.93 -0.35
C VAL A 172 -8.09 -15.82 -0.50
N ARG A 173 -8.64 -16.36 -1.57
CA ARG A 173 -10.08 -16.59 -1.74
C ARG A 173 -10.52 -17.84 -1.01
N PHE A 174 -11.81 -17.93 -0.70
CA PHE A 174 -12.37 -19.09 0.01
C PHE A 174 -12.14 -20.41 -0.76
N SER A 175 -12.31 -20.39 -2.09
CA SER A 175 -11.98 -21.50 -2.98
C SER A 175 -10.53 -21.97 -2.86
N THR A 176 -9.57 -21.03 -2.85
CA THR A 176 -8.15 -21.35 -2.64
C THR A 176 -7.92 -21.89 -1.24
N LEU A 177 -8.51 -21.29 -0.20
CA LEU A 177 -8.39 -21.74 1.19
C LEU A 177 -8.81 -23.21 1.35
N GLN A 178 -9.93 -23.61 0.75
CA GLN A 178 -10.43 -24.99 0.76
C GLN A 178 -9.44 -25.99 0.14
N THR A 179 -8.57 -25.54 -0.77
CA THR A 179 -7.54 -26.39 -1.40
C THR A 179 -6.21 -26.41 -0.62
N MET A 180 -6.06 -25.60 0.43
CA MET A 180 -4.84 -25.51 1.24
C MET A 180 -4.74 -26.63 2.30
N ILE A 181 -4.86 -27.88 1.86
CA ILE A 181 -4.79 -29.08 2.72
C ILE A 181 -3.35 -29.56 3.02
N TYR A 182 -2.34 -28.76 2.68
CA TYR A 182 -0.94 -29.07 2.89
C TYR A 182 -0.39 -28.41 4.16
N SER A 183 0.78 -28.87 4.61
CA SER A 183 1.51 -28.20 5.69
C SER A 183 2.46 -27.16 5.14
N LYS A 184 2.31 -25.90 5.58
CA LYS A 184 3.19 -24.81 5.16
C LYS A 184 3.19 -23.64 6.14
N ASN A 185 4.38 -23.08 6.37
CA ASN A 185 4.54 -21.76 6.97
C ASN A 185 4.83 -20.71 5.88
N TYR A 186 4.00 -19.67 5.85
CA TYR A 186 4.20 -18.50 5.00
C TYR A 186 4.92 -17.39 5.76
N LYS A 187 5.85 -16.71 5.09
CA LYS A 187 6.39 -15.45 5.65
C LYS A 187 5.29 -14.41 5.79
N LYS A 188 4.33 -14.39 4.85
CA LYS A 188 3.19 -13.48 4.91
C LYS A 188 2.01 -13.99 4.09
N LEU A 189 0.84 -14.06 4.71
CA LEU A 189 -0.42 -14.34 4.01
C LEU A 189 -1.28 -13.10 3.94
N HIS A 190 -1.95 -12.92 2.81
CA HIS A 190 -2.94 -11.88 2.61
C HIS A 190 -4.34 -12.49 2.64
N VAL A 191 -5.27 -11.83 3.30
CA VAL A 191 -6.70 -12.18 3.36
C VAL A 191 -7.54 -10.92 3.21
N THR A 192 -8.80 -11.05 2.86
CA THR A 192 -9.76 -9.94 2.81
C THR A 192 -10.74 -10.02 3.96
N ASP A 193 -11.39 -8.90 4.27
CA ASP A 193 -12.55 -8.86 5.16
C ASP A 193 -13.70 -9.76 4.64
N LYS A 194 -13.90 -9.83 3.32
CA LYS A 194 -14.85 -10.76 2.68
C LYS A 194 -14.55 -12.22 2.99
N LEU A 195 -13.28 -12.64 2.98
CA LEU A 195 -12.94 -14.03 3.32
C LEU A 195 -13.45 -14.41 4.71
N PHE A 196 -13.36 -13.50 5.69
CA PHE A 196 -13.87 -13.77 7.03
C PHE A 196 -15.40 -13.99 7.03
N GLU A 197 -16.13 -13.21 6.23
CA GLU A 197 -17.57 -13.39 6.05
C GLU A 197 -17.90 -14.70 5.32
N ASP A 198 -17.14 -15.04 4.26
CA ASP A 198 -17.33 -16.29 3.51
C ASP A 198 -17.18 -17.52 4.42
N ILE A 199 -16.17 -17.50 5.30
CA ILE A 199 -15.98 -18.56 6.30
C ILE A 199 -17.16 -18.60 7.26
N ALA A 200 -17.61 -17.46 7.78
CA ALA A 200 -18.76 -17.40 8.70
C ALA A 200 -20.05 -17.92 8.06
N GLU A 201 -20.36 -17.51 6.83
CA GLU A 201 -21.53 -17.99 6.08
C GLU A 201 -21.43 -19.48 5.78
N TYR A 202 -20.25 -19.94 5.35
CA TYR A 202 -20.03 -21.37 5.12
C TYR A 202 -20.31 -22.18 6.39
N CYS A 203 -19.76 -21.77 7.54
CA CYS A 203 -19.97 -22.49 8.81
C CYS A 203 -21.45 -22.49 9.24
N ILE A 204 -22.16 -21.37 9.06
CA ILE A 204 -23.60 -21.27 9.35
C ILE A 204 -24.41 -22.19 8.44
N SER A 205 -24.13 -22.17 7.13
CA SER A 205 -24.85 -22.99 6.15
C SER A 205 -24.71 -24.51 6.40
N LYS A 206 -23.66 -24.92 7.12
CA LYS A 206 -23.37 -26.31 7.47
C LYS A 206 -23.89 -26.73 8.85
N SER A 207 -24.45 -25.80 9.61
CA SER A 207 -24.72 -26.00 11.03
C SER A 207 -26.17 -25.68 11.39
N LYS A 208 -26.71 -26.36 12.41
CA LYS A 208 -28.08 -26.10 12.91
C LYS A 208 -28.11 -25.15 14.10
N ASN A 209 -26.99 -25.01 14.79
CA ASN A 209 -26.85 -24.24 16.01
C ASN A 209 -25.43 -23.66 16.14
N LYS A 210 -25.23 -22.78 17.12
CA LYS A 210 -23.97 -22.09 17.38
C LYS A 210 -22.80 -23.03 17.70
N GLU A 211 -23.05 -24.12 18.43
CA GLU A 211 -22.01 -25.08 18.81
C GLU A 211 -21.50 -25.88 17.61
N GLU A 212 -22.40 -26.36 16.76
CA GLU A 212 -22.06 -27.00 15.48
C GLU A 212 -21.29 -26.03 14.57
N CYS A 213 -21.71 -24.76 14.50
CA CYS A 213 -21.04 -23.73 13.69
C CYS A 213 -19.57 -23.55 14.11
N PHE A 214 -19.29 -23.55 15.42
CA PHE A 214 -17.91 -23.43 15.90
C PHE A 214 -17.08 -24.70 15.74
N LYS A 215 -17.70 -25.88 15.67
CA LYS A 215 -17.00 -27.11 15.25
C LYS A 215 -16.63 -27.05 13.78
N GLU A 216 -17.56 -26.66 12.91
CA GLU A 216 -17.29 -26.48 11.47
C GLU A 216 -16.23 -25.40 11.22
N LEU A 217 -16.24 -24.32 12.01
CA LEU A 217 -15.20 -23.28 11.95
C LEU A 217 -13.82 -23.85 12.27
N ASP A 218 -13.73 -24.69 13.30
CA ASP A 218 -12.50 -25.36 13.70
C ASP A 218 -11.99 -26.28 12.57
N GLU A 219 -12.88 -27.04 11.93
CA GLU A 219 -12.53 -27.93 10.82
C GLU A 219 -12.16 -27.19 9.53
N THR A 220 -12.80 -26.04 9.28
CA THR A 220 -12.58 -25.23 8.07
C THR A 220 -11.22 -24.51 8.10
N ILE A 221 -10.83 -23.99 9.27
CA ILE A 221 -9.55 -23.28 9.43
C ILE A 221 -8.49 -24.30 9.89
N LEU A 222 -7.70 -24.79 8.94
CA LEU A 222 -6.66 -25.78 9.23
C LEU A 222 -5.43 -25.15 9.91
N SER A 223 -4.93 -25.81 10.96
CA SER A 223 -3.68 -25.47 11.65
C SER A 223 -2.42 -25.96 10.91
N THR A 224 -2.58 -26.71 9.82
CA THR A 224 -1.47 -27.12 8.95
C THR A 224 -0.87 -25.93 8.19
N ILE A 225 -1.64 -24.87 8.02
CA ILE A 225 -1.20 -23.59 7.48
C ILE A 225 -0.84 -22.66 8.64
N SER A 226 0.30 -21.98 8.53
CA SER A 226 0.73 -20.93 9.46
C SER A 226 1.34 -19.75 8.73
N CYS A 227 1.42 -18.58 9.38
CA CYS A 227 2.16 -17.45 8.83
C CYS A 227 2.79 -16.55 9.90
N ASP A 228 3.98 -16.02 9.63
CA ASP A 228 4.61 -15.05 10.53
C ASP A 228 3.87 -13.71 10.57
N LYS A 229 3.30 -13.31 9.42
CA LYS A 229 2.58 -12.06 9.26
C LYS A 229 1.27 -12.23 8.49
N LEU A 230 0.15 -11.81 9.08
CA LEU A 230 -1.14 -11.78 8.40
C LEU A 230 -1.43 -10.36 7.89
N ALA A 231 -1.68 -10.21 6.60
CA ALA A 231 -2.09 -8.96 5.98
C ALA A 231 -3.59 -8.99 5.66
N ILE A 232 -4.36 -8.16 6.36
CA ILE A 232 -5.81 -8.06 6.20
C ILE A 232 -6.11 -6.87 5.30
N TRP A 233 -6.79 -7.12 4.19
CA TRP A 233 -7.28 -6.11 3.26
C TRP A 233 -8.73 -5.77 3.62
N ILE A 234 -8.97 -4.52 3.99
CA ILE A 234 -10.28 -4.05 4.46
C ILE A 234 -10.83 -3.08 3.42
N ASN A 235 -12.02 -3.34 2.92
CA ASN A 235 -12.68 -2.55 1.90
C ASN A 235 -13.61 -1.51 2.54
N GLU A 236 -13.36 -0.24 2.25
CA GLU A 236 -14.08 0.89 2.82
C GLU A 236 -15.46 1.11 2.21
N CYS A 237 -15.74 0.52 1.04
CA CYS A 237 -16.93 0.79 0.23
C CYS A 237 -17.87 -0.41 0.06
N ARG A 238 -17.94 -1.33 1.03
CA ARG A 238 -18.81 -2.51 0.90
C ARG A 238 -20.29 -2.16 1.17
N VAL A 239 -21.19 -2.76 0.40
CA VAL A 239 -22.64 -2.49 0.45
C VAL A 239 -23.43 -3.75 0.79
N LEU A 240 -24.50 -3.61 1.58
CA LEU A 240 -25.42 -4.72 1.83
C LEU A 240 -26.29 -4.94 0.58
N PRO A 241 -26.70 -6.19 0.28
CA PRO A 241 -27.71 -6.46 -0.73
C PRO A 241 -28.99 -5.68 -0.42
N ASN A 242 -29.58 -5.05 -1.44
CA ASN A 242 -30.83 -4.29 -1.35
C ASN A 242 -30.80 -3.00 -0.51
N GLU A 243 -29.65 -2.60 0.06
CA GLU A 243 -29.46 -1.20 0.45
C GLU A 243 -29.27 -0.40 -0.84
N GLU A 244 -30.16 0.57 -1.11
CA GLU A 244 -29.79 1.68 -2.00
C GLU A 244 -28.45 2.21 -1.50
N THR A 245 -27.48 2.39 -2.39
CA THR A 245 -26.17 2.96 -2.05
C THR A 245 -26.38 4.29 -1.35
N GLY A 246 -26.49 4.25 -0.03
CA GLY A 246 -26.58 5.43 0.78
C GLY A 246 -25.34 6.28 0.51
N PRO A 247 -25.43 7.61 0.70
CA PRO A 247 -24.35 8.53 0.35
C PRO A 247 -23.02 8.24 1.08
N ASN A 248 -23.02 7.36 2.09
CA ASN A 248 -21.87 7.06 2.95
C ASN A 248 -21.55 5.56 3.10
N PRO A 249 -21.03 4.90 2.06
CA PRO A 249 -20.61 3.50 2.16
C PRO A 249 -19.45 3.37 3.17
N ASN A 250 -19.57 2.49 4.17
CA ASN A 250 -18.58 2.32 5.23
C ASN A 250 -17.98 0.91 5.20
N HIS A 251 -16.81 0.70 5.81
CA HIS A 251 -16.32 -0.67 5.99
C HIS A 251 -17.26 -1.45 6.93
N ARG A 252 -17.37 -2.75 6.68
CA ARG A 252 -18.42 -3.58 7.25
C ARG A 252 -17.90 -4.43 8.39
N HIS A 253 -18.83 -4.93 9.22
CA HIS A 253 -18.48 -5.77 10.36
C HIS A 253 -17.79 -7.03 9.89
N MET A 254 -16.78 -7.45 10.64
CA MET A 254 -16.10 -8.73 10.46
C MET A 254 -16.49 -9.68 11.62
N PRO A 255 -16.61 -10.99 11.37
CA PRO A 255 -16.91 -11.98 12.40
C PRO A 255 -15.67 -12.23 13.29
N ARG A 256 -15.75 -11.84 14.56
CA ARG A 256 -14.61 -11.82 15.48
C ARG A 256 -14.01 -13.20 15.72
N GLU A 257 -14.84 -14.21 15.91
CA GLU A 257 -14.40 -15.57 16.24
C GLU A 257 -13.68 -16.22 15.05
N VAL A 258 -14.03 -15.86 13.81
CA VAL A 258 -13.29 -16.29 12.60
C VAL A 258 -11.90 -15.67 12.61
N ILE A 259 -11.79 -14.36 12.87
CA ILE A 259 -10.50 -13.65 12.97
C ILE A 259 -9.64 -14.30 14.05
N ASP A 260 -10.17 -14.48 15.26
CA ASP A 260 -9.41 -15.04 16.40
C ASP A 260 -8.98 -16.49 16.13
N THR A 261 -9.82 -17.29 15.48
CA THR A 261 -9.48 -18.67 15.08
C THR A 261 -8.33 -18.70 14.08
N ILE A 262 -8.37 -17.85 13.05
CA ILE A 262 -7.28 -17.71 12.08
C ILE A 262 -5.99 -17.29 12.78
N LEU A 263 -6.04 -16.25 13.62
CA LEU A 263 -4.86 -15.72 14.32
C LEU A 263 -4.20 -16.78 15.22
N ARG A 264 -5.01 -17.57 15.94
CA ARG A 264 -4.55 -18.67 16.79
C ARG A 264 -3.99 -19.84 15.98
N LYS A 265 -4.78 -20.40 15.07
CA LYS A 265 -4.41 -21.63 14.33
C LYS A 265 -3.26 -21.40 13.37
N TRP A 266 -3.15 -20.22 12.78
CA TRP A 266 -2.05 -19.88 11.88
C TRP A 266 -0.83 -19.32 12.62
N ASN A 267 -0.86 -19.25 13.96
CA ASN A 267 0.24 -18.80 14.82
C ASN A 267 0.82 -17.43 14.40
N VAL A 268 -0.06 -16.46 14.20
CA VAL A 268 0.28 -15.14 13.66
C VAL A 268 1.04 -14.30 14.69
N LYS A 269 2.23 -13.80 14.32
CA LYS A 269 3.07 -12.98 15.21
C LYS A 269 2.90 -11.47 15.02
N SER A 270 2.57 -11.06 13.80
CA SER A 270 2.42 -9.65 13.42
C SER A 270 1.33 -9.45 12.39
N ILE A 271 0.74 -8.27 12.36
CA ILE A 271 -0.42 -7.97 11.51
C ILE A 271 -0.11 -6.79 10.61
N LYS A 272 -0.66 -6.81 9.39
CA LYS A 272 -0.72 -5.65 8.50
C LYS A 272 -2.16 -5.37 8.11
N LEU A 273 -2.70 -4.23 8.52
CA LEU A 273 -3.99 -3.72 8.07
C LEU A 273 -3.78 -2.87 6.82
N SER A 274 -4.42 -3.24 5.72
CA SER A 274 -4.39 -2.49 4.47
C SER A 274 -5.79 -1.98 4.17
N MET A 275 -6.04 -0.70 4.45
CA MET A 275 -7.32 -0.06 4.16
C MET A 275 -7.38 0.31 2.69
N LEU A 276 -8.42 -0.15 2.00
CA LEU A 276 -8.61 -0.01 0.56
C LEU A 276 -9.93 0.70 0.31
N HIS A 277 -9.93 1.73 -0.53
CA HIS A 277 -11.15 2.43 -0.90
C HIS A 277 -12.19 1.46 -1.48
N ILE A 278 -11.82 0.69 -2.51
CA ILE A 278 -12.72 -0.26 -3.17
C ILE A 278 -11.95 -1.49 -3.66
N THR A 279 -12.63 -2.64 -3.64
CA THR A 279 -12.16 -3.93 -4.16
C THR A 279 -13.25 -4.55 -5.05
N ASN A 280 -12.99 -5.71 -5.67
CA ASN A 280 -14.02 -6.46 -6.40
C ASN A 280 -15.08 -7.10 -5.50
N GLU A 281 -14.85 -7.14 -4.19
CA GLU A 281 -15.76 -7.73 -3.19
C GLU A 281 -16.65 -6.64 -2.58
N ILE A 282 -17.40 -5.95 -3.44
CA ILE A 282 -18.25 -4.82 -3.04
C ILE A 282 -19.45 -5.31 -2.20
N LEU A 283 -20.04 -6.44 -2.57
CA LEU A 283 -21.22 -6.97 -1.90
C LEU A 283 -20.86 -7.65 -0.58
N CYS A 284 -21.66 -7.37 0.44
CA CYS A 284 -21.58 -8.02 1.74
C CYS A 284 -22.30 -9.36 1.72
N SER A 285 -21.72 -10.29 2.46
CA SER A 285 -22.40 -11.47 2.95
C SER A 285 -23.27 -11.08 4.14
N VAL A 286 -24.56 -11.39 4.06
CA VAL A 286 -25.57 -10.95 5.05
C VAL A 286 -26.22 -12.06 5.83
N GLU A 287 -26.06 -13.31 5.39
CA GLU A 287 -26.70 -14.43 6.07
C GLU A 287 -26.13 -14.58 7.48
N TRP A 288 -24.81 -14.47 7.62
CA TRP A 288 -24.16 -14.56 8.94
C TRP A 288 -24.56 -13.44 9.90
N LEU A 289 -25.01 -12.29 9.37
CA LEU A 289 -25.49 -11.18 10.19
C LEU A 289 -26.86 -11.47 10.81
N GLN A 290 -27.63 -12.41 10.27
CA GLN A 290 -28.95 -12.78 10.80
C GLN A 290 -28.86 -13.64 12.07
N TYR A 291 -27.71 -14.24 12.33
CA TYR A 291 -27.46 -15.09 13.48
C TYR A 291 -26.58 -14.37 14.51
N ASP A 292 -26.78 -14.67 15.79
CA ASP A 292 -25.97 -14.17 16.91
C ASP A 292 -24.78 -15.09 17.23
N TYR A 293 -24.37 -15.90 16.24
CA TYR A 293 -23.29 -16.88 16.41
C TYR A 293 -21.94 -16.16 16.53
N PHE A 294 -21.72 -15.13 15.72
CA PHE A 294 -20.46 -14.38 15.67
C PHE A 294 -20.60 -12.98 16.26
N THR A 295 -19.61 -12.55 17.04
CA THR A 295 -19.49 -11.17 17.51
C THR A 295 -19.06 -10.27 16.35
N ARG A 296 -19.79 -9.18 16.15
CA ARG A 296 -19.53 -8.20 15.09
C ARG A 296 -18.46 -7.21 15.55
N VAL A 297 -17.41 -6.99 14.76
CA VAL A 297 -16.37 -6.00 15.06
C VAL A 297 -16.01 -5.15 13.85
N ARG A 298 -15.73 -3.86 14.04
CA ARG A 298 -15.13 -2.95 13.06
C ARG A 298 -14.04 -2.10 13.68
N LEU A 299 -13.22 -1.50 12.84
CA LEU A 299 -12.14 -0.62 13.27
C LEU A 299 -12.60 0.81 13.56
N ASN A 300 -13.83 1.19 13.22
CA ASN A 300 -14.37 2.52 13.46
C ASN A 300 -15.59 2.54 14.41
N ASP A 301 -15.93 1.40 15.02
CA ASP A 301 -16.96 1.34 16.07
C ASP A 301 -16.51 2.10 17.32
N PRO A 302 -17.42 2.53 18.21
CA PRO A 302 -17.02 3.10 19.50
C PRO A 302 -16.07 2.15 20.25
N TYR A 303 -14.87 2.64 20.58
CA TYR A 303 -13.84 1.76 21.17
C TYR A 303 -14.24 1.23 22.55
N SER A 304 -15.08 1.97 23.28
CA SER A 304 -15.62 1.57 24.58
C SER A 304 -16.43 0.28 24.52
N GLU A 305 -17.08 0.02 23.39
CA GLU A 305 -17.90 -1.18 23.15
C GLU A 305 -17.08 -2.35 22.57
N THR A 306 -15.89 -2.06 22.06
CA THR A 306 -15.04 -3.06 21.41
C THR A 306 -14.30 -3.88 22.47
N LYS A 307 -14.59 -5.18 22.52
CA LYS A 307 -13.93 -6.13 23.43
C LYS A 307 -12.46 -6.33 23.06
N GLN A 308 -11.61 -6.27 24.07
CA GLN A 308 -10.18 -6.54 23.93
C GLN A 308 -9.91 -8.03 23.68
N SER A 309 -9.04 -8.33 22.72
CA SER A 309 -8.52 -9.68 22.47
C SER A 309 -7.55 -10.11 23.56
N ASP A 310 -7.48 -11.42 23.78
CA ASP A 310 -6.45 -12.06 24.59
C ASP A 310 -5.16 -12.31 23.78
N LEU A 311 -5.21 -12.20 22.45
CA LEU A 311 -4.07 -12.40 21.57
C LEU A 311 -3.19 -11.15 21.50
N LYS A 312 -1.99 -11.23 22.08
CA LYS A 312 -0.99 -10.15 22.00
C LYS A 312 -0.05 -10.35 20.81
N PHE A 313 0.13 -9.30 20.02
CA PHE A 313 0.98 -9.27 18.84
C PHE A 313 2.24 -8.44 19.08
N ASN A 314 3.31 -8.80 18.37
CA ASN A 314 4.57 -8.06 18.45
C ASN A 314 4.46 -6.68 17.80
N HIS A 315 3.63 -6.57 16.77
CA HIS A 315 3.55 -5.38 15.93
C HIS A 315 2.32 -5.38 15.02
N VAL A 316 1.69 -4.20 14.86
CA VAL A 316 0.66 -3.94 13.85
C VAL A 316 1.14 -2.84 12.88
N GLU A 317 1.19 -3.17 11.60
CA GLU A 317 1.43 -2.21 10.51
C GLU A 317 0.09 -1.78 9.90
N VAL A 318 -0.10 -0.48 9.67
CA VAL A 318 -1.25 0.05 8.94
C VAL A 318 -0.76 0.71 7.65
N SER A 319 -1.39 0.35 6.53
CA SER A 319 -1.14 0.94 5.23
C SER A 319 -2.41 1.59 4.70
N LEU A 320 -2.39 2.92 4.56
CA LEU A 320 -3.48 3.72 3.99
C LEU A 320 -3.18 4.23 2.57
N SER A 321 -2.13 3.68 1.91
CA SER A 321 -1.73 3.98 0.53
C SER A 321 -2.83 3.95 -0.52
N TYR A 322 -3.93 3.24 -0.25
CA TYR A 322 -5.06 3.09 -1.16
C TYR A 322 -6.40 3.31 -0.46
N SER A 323 -6.37 3.86 0.75
CA SER A 323 -7.53 4.26 1.54
C SER A 323 -8.05 5.60 1.04
N PHE A 324 -9.37 5.79 1.00
CA PHE A 324 -9.95 7.10 0.72
C PHE A 324 -10.59 7.67 1.99
N TYR A 325 -11.51 6.93 2.60
CA TYR A 325 -12.28 7.39 3.74
C TYR A 325 -11.50 7.31 5.05
N CYS A 326 -10.76 6.22 5.30
CA CYS A 326 -9.99 6.10 6.55
C CYS A 326 -8.92 7.20 6.62
N VAL A 327 -8.11 7.39 5.58
CA VAL A 327 -7.09 8.45 5.55
C VAL A 327 -7.67 9.86 5.60
N LYS A 328 -8.81 10.12 4.93
CA LYS A 328 -9.49 11.41 4.96
C LYS A 328 -10.01 11.73 6.36
N ASN A 329 -10.60 10.75 7.05
CA ASN A 329 -11.29 10.98 8.32
C ASN A 329 -10.38 10.76 9.54
N LEU A 330 -9.26 10.05 9.39
CA LEU A 330 -8.30 9.82 10.48
C LEU A 330 -7.73 11.15 10.95
N GLY A 331 -7.98 11.48 12.22
CA GLY A 331 -7.56 12.75 12.79
C GLY A 331 -8.28 13.94 12.15
N ASN A 332 -9.57 13.82 11.82
CA ASN A 332 -10.44 14.92 11.39
C ASN A 332 -11.81 14.79 12.11
N ARG A 333 -11.93 15.38 13.31
CA ARG A 333 -13.17 15.31 14.14
C ARG A 333 -14.27 16.27 13.68
N GLU A 334 -13.92 17.36 13.01
CA GLU A 334 -14.83 18.45 12.66
C GLU A 334 -15.48 18.29 11.27
N LEU A 335 -15.60 17.06 10.76
CA LEU A 335 -16.36 16.84 9.53
C LEU A 335 -17.85 17.07 9.80
N ILE A 336 -18.57 17.56 8.79
CA ILE A 336 -20.04 17.63 8.80
C ILE A 336 -20.58 16.24 9.24
N GLU A 337 -21.60 16.18 10.10
CA GLU A 337 -22.14 14.91 10.63
C GLU A 337 -22.43 13.88 9.54
N SER A 338 -22.82 14.35 8.34
CA SER A 338 -23.07 13.52 7.17
C SER A 338 -21.83 12.92 6.52
N GLU A 339 -20.60 13.27 6.90
CA GLU A 339 -19.35 12.67 6.38
C GLU A 339 -18.52 11.96 7.47
N TYR A 340 -18.97 12.04 8.73
CA TYR A 340 -18.29 11.41 9.85
C TYR A 340 -18.44 9.89 9.80
N ARG A 341 -17.31 9.18 9.96
CA ARG A 341 -17.25 7.72 9.85
C ARG A 341 -16.58 7.03 11.05
N GLY A 342 -16.38 7.73 12.17
CA GLY A 342 -15.84 7.12 13.40
C GLY A 342 -14.36 6.69 13.38
N TYR A 343 -13.57 7.14 12.38
CA TYR A 343 -12.16 6.73 12.25
C TYR A 343 -11.22 7.37 13.30
N ASP A 344 -11.71 8.25 14.16
CA ASP A 344 -11.05 8.63 15.40
C ASP A 344 -10.97 7.46 16.41
N ASN A 345 -11.83 6.45 16.30
CA ASN A 345 -11.74 5.22 17.10
C ASN A 345 -10.73 4.20 16.52
N PHE A 346 -10.09 4.50 15.39
CA PHE A 346 -9.29 3.55 14.63
C PHE A 346 -8.10 2.97 15.40
N ILE A 347 -7.27 3.83 15.99
CA ILE A 347 -6.09 3.40 16.76
C ILE A 347 -6.50 2.64 18.04
N PRO A 348 -7.48 3.12 18.83
CA PRO A 348 -8.07 2.35 19.92
C PRO A 348 -8.54 0.95 19.53
N ASN A 349 -9.32 0.84 18.45
CA ASN A 349 -9.85 -0.43 17.99
C ASN A 349 -8.77 -1.38 17.49
N ILE A 350 -7.69 -0.86 16.88
CA ILE A 350 -6.51 -1.68 16.58
C ILE A 350 -5.97 -2.32 17.87
N ARG A 351 -5.84 -1.58 18.96
CA ARG A 351 -5.30 -2.11 20.23
C ARG A 351 -6.25 -3.07 20.93
N ARG A 352 -7.56 -2.96 20.68
CA ARG A 352 -8.55 -3.87 21.24
C ARG A 352 -8.67 -5.15 20.43
N ILE A 353 -8.77 -5.06 19.11
CA ILE A 353 -8.90 -6.21 18.23
C ILE A 353 -7.55 -6.94 18.07
N PHE A 354 -6.46 -6.18 17.99
CA PHE A 354 -5.09 -6.66 17.81
C PHE A 354 -4.14 -6.06 18.88
N PRO A 355 -4.26 -6.45 20.16
CA PRO A 355 -3.42 -5.96 21.25
C PRO A 355 -1.94 -5.94 20.90
N THR A 356 -1.34 -4.76 20.99
CA THR A 356 0.07 -4.51 20.63
C THR A 356 0.58 -3.29 21.38
N ASP A 357 1.89 -3.32 21.66
CA ASP A 357 2.63 -2.19 22.22
C ASP A 357 3.34 -1.38 21.11
N ARG A 358 3.24 -1.83 19.85
CA ARG A 358 3.92 -1.20 18.70
C ARG A 358 3.04 -1.13 17.45
N ILE A 359 2.77 0.09 16.99
CA ILE A 359 2.01 0.38 15.78
C ILE A 359 2.84 1.23 14.82
N THR A 360 2.85 0.90 13.52
CA THR A 360 3.41 1.78 12.48
C THR A 360 2.35 2.07 11.43
N MET A 361 2.15 3.33 11.05
CA MET A 361 1.12 3.75 10.11
C MET A 361 1.72 4.52 8.92
N ASP A 362 1.45 4.04 7.71
CA ASP A 362 1.75 4.73 6.45
C ASP A 362 0.47 5.40 5.92
N LEU A 363 0.33 6.69 6.23
CA LEU A 363 -0.76 7.57 5.77
C LEU A 363 -0.42 8.20 4.42
N SER A 364 0.54 7.68 3.67
CA SER A 364 0.62 8.07 2.27
C SER A 364 -0.72 7.75 1.62
N HIS A 365 -1.34 8.72 0.98
CA HIS A 365 -2.34 8.44 -0.02
C HIS A 365 -1.91 9.20 -1.26
N TRP A 366 -2.03 8.56 -2.42
CA TRP A 366 -1.67 9.16 -3.69
C TRP A 366 -2.66 10.25 -4.12
N PHE A 367 -3.82 10.38 -3.44
CA PHE A 367 -4.89 11.32 -3.79
C PHE A 367 -5.45 12.15 -2.62
N ALA A 368 -5.45 11.63 -1.39
CA ALA A 368 -5.99 12.27 -0.20
C ALA A 368 -4.82 12.85 0.56
N ILE A 369 -4.35 13.99 0.05
CA ILE A 369 -3.38 14.81 0.73
C ILE A 369 -4.20 15.71 1.66
N ALA A 370 -3.73 15.89 2.89
CA ALA A 370 -4.38 16.81 3.82
C ALA A 370 -4.61 18.15 3.11
N ASP A 371 -5.84 18.65 3.20
CA ASP A 371 -6.34 19.91 2.64
C ASP A 371 -6.63 20.94 3.75
N THR A 372 -6.50 20.52 5.00
CA THR A 372 -6.56 21.36 6.19
C THR A 372 -5.18 21.89 6.57
N GLU A 373 -5.16 23.05 7.22
CA GLU A 373 -3.97 23.68 7.81
C GLU A 373 -3.11 22.64 8.57
N ILE A 374 -1.80 22.61 8.30
CA ILE A 374 -0.88 21.60 8.84
C ILE A 374 -0.92 21.51 10.37
N GLU A 375 -1.00 22.66 11.04
CA GLU A 375 -1.05 22.77 12.49
C GLU A 375 -2.31 22.11 13.05
N LYS A 376 -3.46 22.37 12.43
CA LYS A 376 -4.74 21.75 12.78
C LYS A 376 -4.67 20.24 12.59
N LYS A 377 -4.14 19.77 11.45
CA LYS A 377 -4.00 18.34 11.16
C LYS A 377 -3.13 17.62 12.20
N MET A 378 -1.97 18.18 12.53
CA MET A 378 -1.07 17.63 13.55
C MET A 378 -1.73 17.59 14.94
N SER A 379 -2.47 18.64 15.30
CA SER A 379 -3.22 18.72 16.56
C SER A 379 -4.30 17.65 16.66
N THR A 380 -5.11 17.48 15.61
CA THR A 380 -6.18 16.47 15.61
C THR A 380 -5.64 15.04 15.59
N ILE A 381 -4.53 14.78 14.89
CA ILE A 381 -3.83 13.48 14.98
C ILE A 381 -3.43 13.21 16.43
N LEU A 382 -2.81 14.17 17.11
CA LEU A 382 -2.39 14.00 18.50
C LEU A 382 -3.58 13.70 19.43
N GLN A 383 -4.70 14.43 19.25
CA GLN A 383 -5.93 14.18 20.01
C GLN A 383 -6.46 12.76 19.81
N VAL A 384 -6.48 12.25 18.59
CA VAL A 384 -6.93 10.89 18.28
C VAL A 384 -6.02 9.84 18.88
N VAL A 385 -4.70 10.02 18.75
CA VAL A 385 -3.72 9.08 19.32
C VAL A 385 -3.78 9.03 20.85
N THR A 386 -4.11 10.15 21.50
CA THR A 386 -4.14 10.26 22.97
C THR A 386 -5.51 10.04 23.60
N ILE A 387 -6.54 9.72 22.80
CA ILE A 387 -7.94 9.60 23.28
C ILE A 387 -8.11 8.59 24.43
N GLU A 388 -7.41 7.46 24.37
CA GLU A 388 -7.45 6.41 25.40
C GLU A 388 -6.38 6.59 26.50
N LYS A 389 -5.59 7.66 26.47
CA LYS A 389 -4.39 7.81 27.31
C LYS A 389 -3.52 6.53 27.29
N PRO A 390 -3.02 6.14 26.11
CA PRO A 390 -2.43 4.83 25.91
C PRO A 390 -1.23 4.59 26.84
N GLN A 391 -1.21 3.43 27.48
CA GLN A 391 -0.07 2.95 28.24
C GLN A 391 0.79 2.01 27.37
N LYS A 392 2.12 2.13 27.50
CA LYS A 392 3.11 1.25 26.85
C LYS A 392 2.92 1.12 25.34
N LEU A 393 2.75 2.25 24.66
CA LEU A 393 2.54 2.26 23.21
C LEU A 393 3.63 3.06 22.52
N ASN A 394 4.29 2.42 21.56
CA ASN A 394 5.14 3.06 20.57
C ASN A 394 4.38 3.15 19.24
N LEU A 395 4.10 4.37 18.81
CA LEU A 395 3.41 4.66 17.56
C LEU A 395 4.32 5.45 16.62
N ASP A 396 4.60 4.90 15.45
CA ASP A 396 5.24 5.61 14.35
C ASP A 396 4.21 5.90 13.26
N MET A 397 4.03 7.15 12.88
CA MET A 397 3.11 7.56 11.81
C MET A 397 3.85 8.40 10.79
N LYS A 398 3.60 8.14 9.50
CA LYS A 398 4.14 8.99 8.43
C LYS A 398 3.05 9.43 7.46
N PHE A 399 3.05 10.70 7.08
CA PHE A 399 2.13 11.23 6.06
C PHE A 399 2.82 12.26 5.15
N PHE A 400 2.15 12.57 4.04
CA PHE A 400 2.68 13.36 2.94
C PHE A 400 1.79 14.59 2.73
N VAL A 401 2.41 15.76 2.54
CA VAL A 401 1.72 17.05 2.47
C VAL A 401 2.03 17.78 1.15
N LYS A 402 1.09 18.62 0.72
CA LYS A 402 1.33 19.63 -0.33
C LYS A 402 1.91 20.88 0.31
N SER A 403 2.71 21.62 -0.42
CA SER A 403 3.13 23.00 -0.09
C SER A 403 1.98 23.96 0.27
N GLY A 404 0.79 23.80 -0.33
CA GLY A 404 -0.33 24.71 -0.05
C GLY A 404 -0.83 24.70 1.40
N ILE A 405 -0.77 23.57 2.11
CA ILE A 405 -1.37 23.45 3.45
C ILE A 405 -0.51 24.00 4.59
N VAL A 406 0.71 24.45 4.26
CA VAL A 406 1.63 25.07 5.19
C VAL A 406 1.60 26.60 5.06
N LYS A 407 0.74 27.12 4.17
CA LYS A 407 0.49 28.55 3.94
C LYS A 407 -0.91 28.91 4.41
N LYS A 408 -1.08 30.12 4.92
CA LYS A 408 -2.38 30.73 5.25
C LYS A 408 -2.42 32.15 4.73
N PHE A 409 -3.51 32.53 4.08
CA PHE A 409 -3.71 33.90 3.65
C PHE A 409 -4.30 34.72 4.80
N ASN A 410 -3.64 35.82 5.15
CA ASN A 410 -4.13 36.77 6.14
C ASN A 410 -4.86 37.91 5.41
N GLU A 411 -6.18 37.96 5.57
CA GLU A 411 -7.05 38.95 4.92
C GLU A 411 -6.81 40.38 5.41
N GLU A 412 -6.39 40.55 6.67
CA GLU A 412 -6.14 41.88 7.27
C GLU A 412 -4.84 42.50 6.75
N THR A 413 -3.81 41.68 6.56
CA THR A 413 -2.50 42.13 6.08
C THR A 413 -2.31 41.95 4.58
N ASN A 414 -3.23 41.26 3.91
CA ASN A 414 -3.21 40.89 2.50
C ASN A 414 -1.90 40.14 2.12
N LYS A 415 -1.42 39.27 3.02
CA LYS A 415 -0.14 38.54 2.90
C LYS A 415 -0.32 37.05 3.18
N GLU A 416 0.53 36.23 2.55
CA GLU A 416 0.68 34.82 2.91
C GLU A 416 1.57 34.67 4.15
N GLU A 417 1.07 33.95 5.15
CA GLU A 417 1.79 33.56 6.36
C GLU A 417 2.14 32.07 6.31
N LEU A 418 3.25 31.69 6.94
CA LEU A 418 3.64 30.28 7.07
C LEU A 418 3.18 29.73 8.42
N LEU A 419 2.45 28.61 8.36
CA LEU A 419 1.86 27.97 9.53
C LEU A 419 2.92 27.32 10.42
N GLY A 420 2.62 27.30 11.72
CA GLY A 420 3.45 26.73 12.76
C GLY A 420 3.36 25.21 12.85
N ILE A 421 4.03 24.68 13.87
CA ILE A 421 3.92 23.30 14.31
C ILE A 421 2.92 23.28 15.48
N ALA A 422 2.05 22.26 15.52
CA ALA A 422 1.15 22.09 16.65
C ALA A 422 1.90 22.07 17.99
N PRO A 423 1.37 22.72 19.04
CA PRO A 423 1.99 22.71 20.35
C PRO A 423 2.11 21.26 20.87
N ARG A 424 3.14 21.00 21.68
CA ARG A 424 3.52 19.70 22.29
C ARG A 424 4.38 18.77 21.43
N TYR A 425 4.53 19.01 20.14
CA TYR A 425 5.49 18.28 19.33
C TYR A 425 6.90 18.83 19.52
N VAL A 426 7.87 17.94 19.70
CA VAL A 426 9.30 18.26 19.72
C VAL A 426 9.90 17.85 18.38
N LEU A 427 10.53 18.81 17.68
CA LEU A 427 11.21 18.56 16.42
C LEU A 427 12.50 17.76 16.67
N GLN A 428 12.69 16.70 15.89
CA GLN A 428 13.96 15.96 15.82
C GLN A 428 14.80 16.50 14.66
N GLU A 429 16.09 16.76 14.91
CA GLU A 429 16.99 17.43 13.96
C GLU A 429 17.21 16.62 12.67
N LYS A 430 17.14 15.30 12.75
CA LYS A 430 17.47 14.42 11.64
C LYS A 430 16.49 14.60 10.48
N ARG A 431 17.04 15.02 9.33
CA ARG A 431 16.33 15.05 8.05
C ARG A 431 16.09 13.63 7.54
N LEU A 432 14.87 13.38 7.06
CA LEU A 432 14.47 12.14 6.44
C LEU A 432 14.36 12.33 4.92
N HIS A 433 14.65 11.28 4.17
CA HIS A 433 14.55 11.28 2.72
C HIS A 433 13.80 10.04 2.26
N CYS A 434 12.87 10.21 1.31
CA CYS A 434 12.29 9.08 0.60
C CYS A 434 12.04 9.41 -0.86
N PHE A 435 12.11 8.39 -1.71
CA PHE A 435 11.78 8.48 -3.12
C PHE A 435 10.46 7.76 -3.36
N LYS A 436 9.51 8.41 -4.03
CA LYS A 436 8.23 7.81 -4.39
C LYS A 436 7.86 8.14 -5.83
N LYS A 437 7.43 7.13 -6.58
CA LYS A 437 6.86 7.31 -7.91
C LYS A 437 5.47 7.94 -7.81
N SER A 438 5.27 9.08 -8.47
CA SER A 438 3.97 9.72 -8.65
C SER A 438 3.96 10.59 -9.91
N SER A 439 2.78 10.84 -10.45
CA SER A 439 2.55 11.73 -11.60
C SER A 439 1.21 12.43 -11.41
N PRO A 440 1.00 13.65 -11.93
CA PRO A 440 -0.34 14.19 -12.09
C PRO A 440 -1.18 13.16 -12.85
N PHE A 441 -2.27 12.73 -12.22
CA PHE A 441 -3.16 11.72 -12.79
C PHE A 441 -4.19 12.45 -13.64
N ASN A 442 -4.16 12.26 -14.96
CA ASN A 442 -5.28 12.65 -15.82
C ASN A 442 -6.32 11.51 -15.81
N ALA A 443 -7.55 11.81 -15.43
CA ALA A 443 -8.64 10.84 -15.31
C ALA A 443 -8.92 10.07 -16.61
N GLU A 444 -8.84 10.73 -17.77
CA GLU A 444 -9.25 10.14 -19.04
C GLU A 444 -8.21 9.19 -19.62
N HIS A 445 -6.93 9.52 -19.44
CA HIS A 445 -5.81 8.84 -20.09
C HIS A 445 -4.85 8.14 -19.12
N GLY A 446 -4.95 8.44 -17.83
CA GLY A 446 -3.92 8.10 -16.85
C GLY A 446 -2.56 8.77 -17.15
N PRO A 447 -1.57 8.66 -16.27
CA PRO A 447 -0.24 9.18 -16.53
C PRO A 447 0.50 8.29 -17.55
N GLU A 448 1.12 8.87 -18.58
CA GLU A 448 1.95 8.09 -19.50
C GLU A 448 3.20 7.51 -18.80
N VAL A 449 3.75 8.22 -17.82
CA VAL A 449 4.91 7.79 -17.00
C VAL A 449 4.73 8.27 -15.56
N PHE A 450 5.16 7.48 -14.57
CA PHE A 450 5.28 7.92 -13.18
C PHE A 450 6.69 8.46 -12.93
N LEU A 451 6.80 9.65 -12.35
CA LEU A 451 8.08 10.30 -12.06
C LEU A 451 8.57 9.93 -10.66
N ASP A 452 9.87 9.70 -10.52
CA ASP A 452 10.51 9.59 -9.21
C ASP A 452 10.55 10.96 -8.54
N ASN A 453 9.73 11.12 -7.50
CA ASN A 453 9.70 12.33 -6.70
C ASN A 453 10.53 12.12 -5.44
N LYS A 454 11.46 13.04 -5.20
CA LYS A 454 12.20 13.11 -3.94
C LYS A 454 11.35 13.87 -2.92
N TRP A 455 11.12 13.22 -1.79
CA TRP A 455 10.40 13.74 -0.65
C TRP A 455 11.34 13.89 0.51
N ILE A 456 11.17 14.98 1.23
CA ILE A 456 11.97 15.35 2.38
C ILE A 456 11.08 15.35 3.59
N GLY A 457 11.51 14.66 4.64
CA GLY A 457 10.77 14.54 5.88
C GLY A 457 11.47 15.19 7.08
N ARG A 458 10.65 15.54 8.06
CA ARG A 458 11.04 15.88 9.43
C ARG A 458 10.25 15.02 10.41
N ARG A 459 10.85 14.72 11.55
CA ARG A 459 10.22 13.94 12.62
C ARG A 459 9.82 14.85 13.77
N PHE A 460 8.57 14.70 14.20
CA PHE A 460 7.98 15.40 15.32
C PHE A 460 7.58 14.38 16.37
N GLN A 461 8.04 14.54 17.61
CA GLN A 461 7.89 13.54 18.65
C GLN A 461 7.06 14.06 19.81
N VAL A 462 6.23 13.18 20.39
CA VAL A 462 5.56 13.38 21.67
C VAL A 462 5.89 12.19 22.57
N GLU A 463 6.43 12.49 23.75
CA GLU A 463 6.75 11.48 24.77
C GLU A 463 5.95 11.75 26.04
N HIS A 464 5.39 10.70 26.62
CA HIS A 464 4.78 10.72 27.94
C HIS A 464 5.44 9.64 28.81
N ALA A 465 6.51 10.04 29.51
CA ALA A 465 7.35 9.14 30.29
C ALA A 465 6.55 8.31 31.32
N GLU A 466 5.61 8.94 32.02
CA GLU A 466 4.73 8.28 33.00
C GLU A 466 3.92 7.12 32.40
N ASN A 467 3.44 7.29 31.17
CA ASN A 467 2.61 6.29 30.48
C ASN A 467 3.44 5.35 29.59
N GLN A 468 4.77 5.52 29.54
CA GLN A 468 5.65 4.81 28.58
C GLN A 468 5.13 4.91 27.13
N PHE A 469 4.61 6.08 26.77
CA PHE A 469 4.03 6.33 25.46
C PHE A 469 4.98 7.19 24.62
N ASN A 470 5.28 6.70 23.43
CA ASN A 470 6.14 7.35 22.45
C ASN A 470 5.40 7.46 21.13
N PHE A 471 5.26 8.68 20.62
CA PHE A 471 4.64 8.94 19.33
C PHE A 471 5.59 9.70 18.43
N ASN A 472 5.95 9.09 17.31
CA ASN A 472 6.75 9.69 16.24
C ASN A 472 5.85 10.01 15.05
N LEU A 473 5.86 11.26 14.61
CA LEU A 473 5.15 11.73 13.43
C LEU A 473 6.14 12.24 12.39
N ASP A 474 6.30 11.48 11.31
CA ASP A 474 7.15 11.85 10.17
C ASP A 474 6.31 12.54 9.09
N VAL A 475 6.62 13.80 8.79
CA VAL A 475 5.88 14.60 7.80
C VAL A 475 6.76 14.88 6.60
N TYR A 476 6.29 14.53 5.40
CA TYR A 476 7.05 14.62 4.16
C TYR A 476 6.44 15.64 3.18
N ILE A 477 7.30 16.47 2.58
CA ILE A 477 6.97 17.41 1.49
C ILE A 477 7.89 17.15 0.29
N LYS A 478 7.44 17.45 -0.93
CA LYS A 478 8.29 17.28 -2.12
C LYS A 478 9.44 18.29 -2.08
N GLU A 479 10.64 17.84 -2.45
CA GLU A 479 11.82 18.70 -2.52
C GLU A 479 11.61 19.86 -3.50
N LYS A 480 11.07 19.58 -4.69
CA LYS A 480 10.80 20.62 -5.69
C LYS A 480 9.82 21.67 -5.20
N GLU A 481 8.75 21.26 -4.51
CA GLU A 481 7.77 22.20 -3.92
C GLU A 481 8.43 23.08 -2.84
N LEU A 482 9.36 22.53 -2.05
CA LEU A 482 10.14 23.32 -1.10
C LEU A 482 11.06 24.35 -1.78
N GLU A 483 11.68 23.99 -2.91
CA GLU A 483 12.62 24.84 -3.64
C GLU A 483 11.93 25.94 -4.47
N GLU A 484 10.81 25.60 -5.09
CA GLU A 484 10.10 26.48 -6.04
C GLU A 484 9.13 27.43 -5.34
N GLU A 485 8.48 27.03 -4.24
CA GLU A 485 7.37 27.78 -3.65
C GLU A 485 7.70 28.61 -2.40
N PHE A 486 8.91 28.48 -1.84
CA PHE A 486 9.32 29.17 -0.62
C PHE A 486 10.62 29.93 -0.83
N ASN A 487 10.52 31.26 -0.87
CA ASN A 487 11.69 32.13 -1.04
C ASN A 487 12.37 32.43 0.32
N LYS A 488 13.61 32.92 0.26
CA LYS A 488 14.42 33.20 1.46
C LYS A 488 13.84 34.31 2.36
N GLU A 489 13.13 35.27 1.79
CA GLU A 489 12.55 36.40 2.53
C GLU A 489 11.39 35.94 3.42
N LEU A 490 10.48 35.11 2.89
CA LEU A 490 9.40 34.47 3.65
C LEU A 490 9.95 33.60 4.79
N LEU A 491 11.02 32.84 4.54
CA LEU A 491 11.65 32.01 5.56
C LEU A 491 12.37 32.82 6.65
N GLN A 492 12.83 34.05 6.35
CA GLN A 492 13.40 34.95 7.35
C GLN A 492 12.34 35.55 8.28
N ILE A 493 11.15 35.83 7.75
CA ILE A 493 10.02 36.35 8.54
C ILE A 493 9.44 35.23 9.43
N TYR A 494 9.33 34.02 8.90
CA TYR A 494 8.68 32.89 9.59
C TYR A 494 9.66 31.75 9.90
N GLN A 495 10.76 32.06 10.61
CA GLN A 495 11.80 31.06 10.93
C GLN A 495 11.29 29.87 11.74
N ASN A 496 10.31 30.08 12.61
CA ASN A 496 9.71 29.05 13.46
C ASN A 496 8.51 28.33 12.81
N SER A 497 8.24 28.58 11.53
CA SER A 497 7.19 27.87 10.79
C SER A 497 7.54 26.41 10.56
N PHE A 498 6.53 25.60 10.26
CA PHE A 498 6.71 24.21 9.83
C PHE A 498 7.73 24.09 8.68
N VAL A 499 7.63 24.98 7.69
CA VAL A 499 8.55 24.98 6.53
C VAL A 499 9.96 25.40 6.94
N GLY A 500 10.07 26.39 7.83
CA GLY A 500 11.34 26.84 8.41
C GLY A 500 12.17 25.67 8.95
N THR A 501 11.51 24.68 9.55
CA THR A 501 12.18 23.47 10.07
C THR A 501 13.02 22.74 9.02
N PHE A 502 12.67 22.80 7.73
CA PHE A 502 13.37 22.11 6.63
C PHE A 502 14.67 22.80 6.20
N PHE A 503 14.81 24.09 6.50
CA PHE A 503 15.91 24.95 6.07
C PHE A 503 16.87 25.34 7.19
N ILE A 504 16.62 24.87 8.42
CA ILE A 504 17.57 25.01 9.54
C ILE A 504 18.92 24.41 9.10
N LYS A 505 19.95 25.27 9.01
CA LYS A 505 21.33 24.82 8.86
C LYS A 505 21.73 24.22 10.20
N THR A 506 22.03 22.92 10.22
CA THR A 506 22.86 22.32 11.27
C THR A 506 24.15 23.14 11.34
N ILE A 507 24.35 23.84 12.47
CA ILE A 507 25.58 24.55 12.81
C ILE A 507 26.67 23.53 13.10
#